data_AF-A0A964KQ63-F1
#
_entry.id   AF-A0A964KQ63-F1
#
_cell.length_a   1.000
_cell.length_b   1.000
_cell.length_c   1.000
_cell.angle_alpha   90.00
_cell.angle_beta   90.00
_cell.angle_gamma   90.00
#
_symmetry.space_group_name_H-M   'P 1'
#
loop_
_entity.id
_entity.type
_entity.pdbx_description
1 polymer ?
#
loop_
_entity_poly.entity_id
_entity_poly.type
_entity_poly.pdbx_seq_one_letter_code
_entity_poly.pdbx_strand_id
1 'polypeptide(L)'
;MSLKSTQIYLTEAEHAAVQGEAGRSGLSMTAVIRGLVEQHLMADKVAPTDLTDLIGVVSTLNPTDVGARKDAMLYEALIGDIRGHERPLRVAEPE
;
A
#
# COMPACT_ATOMS: atom_id res chain seq x y z
N MET A 1 -17.66 10.11 -19.62
CA MET A 1 -17.46 8.71 -19.22
C MET A 1 -18.61 7.87 -19.77
N SER A 2 -18.33 6.71 -20.35
CA SER A 2 -19.39 5.79 -20.81
C SER A 2 -19.98 5.03 -19.61
N LEU A 3 -21.31 4.99 -19.50
CA LEU A 3 -21.99 4.20 -18.48
C LEU A 3 -21.89 2.71 -18.85
N LYS A 4 -21.36 1.91 -17.92
CA LYS A 4 -21.33 0.45 -18.05
C LYS A 4 -22.54 -0.15 -17.34
N SER A 5 -23.26 -1.03 -18.05
CA SER A 5 -24.34 -1.82 -17.46
C SER A 5 -23.75 -3.12 -16.91
N THR A 6 -24.00 -3.40 -15.64
CA THR A 6 -23.55 -4.62 -14.95
C THR A 6 -24.73 -5.27 -14.26
N GLN A 7 -24.87 -6.58 -14.41
CA GLN A 7 -25.86 -7.38 -13.70
C GLN A 7 -25.26 -7.88 -12.40
N ILE A 8 -26.00 -7.72 -11.30
CA ILE A 8 -25.62 -8.23 -9.98
C ILE A 8 -26.75 -9.09 -9.44
N TYR A 9 -26.38 -10.15 -8.73
CA TYR A 9 -27.32 -11.00 -8.03
C TYR A 9 -27.47 -10.51 -6.60
N LEU A 10 -28.71 -10.32 -6.17
CA LEU A 10 -29.08 -9.95 -4.81
C LEU A 10 -29.98 -11.04 -4.24
N THR A 11 -29.88 -11.28 -2.94
CA THR A 11 -30.88 -12.06 -2.21
C THR A 11 -32.22 -11.32 -2.18
N GLU A 12 -33.30 -12.04 -1.91
CA GLU A 12 -34.64 -11.46 -1.82
C GLU A 12 -34.71 -10.37 -0.73
N ALA A 13 -34.05 -10.60 0.41
CA ALA A 13 -33.98 -9.64 1.50
C ALA A 13 -33.24 -8.34 1.10
N GLU A 14 -32.11 -8.46 0.40
CA GLU A 14 -31.34 -7.31 -0.08
C GLU A 14 -32.11 -6.52 -1.13
N HIS A 15 -32.79 -7.21 -2.06
CA HIS A 15 -33.63 -6.57 -3.07
C HIS A 15 -34.77 -5.78 -2.41
N ALA A 16 -35.46 -6.38 -1.44
CA ALA A 16 -36.52 -5.71 -0.69
C ALA A 16 -36.00 -4.49 0.10
N ALA A 17 -34.80 -4.59 0.67
CA ALA A 17 -34.17 -3.47 1.38
C ALA A 17 -33.87 -2.30 0.44
N VAL A 18 -33.28 -2.55 -0.73
CA VAL A 18 -32.98 -1.53 -1.74
C VAL A 18 -34.27 -0.91 -2.28
N GLN A 19 -35.29 -1.73 -2.54
CA GLN A 19 -36.60 -1.24 -2.99
C GLN A 19 -37.26 -0.33 -1.94
N GLY A 20 -37.21 -0.74 -0.66
CA GLY A 20 -37.74 0.06 0.45
C GLY A 20 -37.01 1.39 0.61
N GLU A 21 -35.68 1.39 0.48
CA GLU A 21 -34.88 2.62 0.51
C GLU A 21 -35.20 3.53 -0.67
N ALA A 22 -35.23 2.99 -1.89
CA ALA A 22 -35.62 3.74 -3.09
C ALA A 22 -36.98 4.43 -2.92
N GLY A 23 -37.97 3.73 -2.35
CA GLY A 23 -39.28 4.30 -2.03
C GLY A 23 -39.24 5.42 -0.98
N ARG A 24 -38.41 5.30 0.06
CA ARG A 24 -38.24 6.35 1.08
C ARG A 24 -37.52 7.59 0.55
N SER A 25 -36.48 7.41 -0.26
CA SER A 25 -35.65 8.52 -0.76
C SER A 25 -36.23 9.17 -2.03
N GLY A 26 -37.27 8.58 -2.65
CA GLY A 26 -37.80 9.04 -3.93
C GLY A 26 -36.82 8.85 -5.10
N LEU A 27 -35.88 7.91 -4.96
CA LEU A 27 -34.83 7.63 -5.94
C LEU A 27 -35.10 6.31 -6.66
N SER A 28 -34.45 6.10 -7.81
CA SER A 28 -34.45 4.78 -8.45
C SER A 28 -33.55 3.81 -7.68
N MET A 29 -33.85 2.51 -7.74
CA MET A 29 -33.01 1.47 -7.14
C MET A 29 -31.56 1.54 -7.65
N THR A 30 -31.35 1.85 -8.92
CA THR A 30 -30.01 2.02 -9.50
C THR A 30 -29.26 3.19 -8.87
N ALA A 31 -29.94 4.30 -8.56
CA ALA A 31 -29.31 5.43 -7.90
C ALA A 31 -28.92 5.09 -6.46
N VAL A 32 -29.77 4.35 -5.74
CA VAL A 32 -29.47 3.85 -4.39
C VAL A 32 -28.24 2.93 -4.41
N ILE A 33 -28.23 1.94 -5.30
CA ILE A 33 -27.10 1.00 -5.44
C ILE A 33 -25.81 1.75 -5.78
N ARG A 34 -25.86 2.73 -6.70
CA ARG A 34 -24.69 3.54 -7.04
C ARG A 34 -24.16 4.30 -5.83
N GLY A 35 -25.05 4.93 -5.04
CA GLY A 35 -24.67 5.63 -3.82
C GLY A 35 -24.00 4.71 -2.81
N LEU A 36 -24.53 3.50 -2.61
CA LEU A 36 -23.95 2.50 -1.71
C LEU A 36 -22.54 2.07 -2.17
N VAL A 37 -22.37 1.80 -3.46
CA VAL A 37 -21.06 1.44 -4.03
C VAL A 37 -20.06 2.59 -3.89
N GLU A 38 -20.47 3.83 -4.20
CA GLU A 38 -19.61 5.00 -4.02
C GLU A 38 -19.20 5.20 -2.57
N GLN A 39 -20.14 5.09 -1.62
CA GLN A 39 -19.84 5.18 -0.20
C GLN A 39 -18.85 4.11 0.24
N HIS A 40 -19.03 2.86 -0.20
CA HIS A 40 -18.13 1.77 0.13
C HIS A 40 -16.72 1.99 -0.43
N LEU A 41 -16.62 2.38 -1.72
CA LEU A 41 -15.33 2.65 -2.37
C LEU A 41 -14.61 3.88 -1.77
N MET A 42 -15.35 4.85 -1.24
CA MET A 42 -14.77 6.01 -0.55
C MET A 42 -14.41 5.69 0.90
N ALA A 43 -15.14 4.78 1.56
CA ALA A 43 -14.82 4.31 2.91
C ALA A 43 -13.53 3.48 2.92
N ASP A 44 -13.25 2.71 1.86
CA ASP A 44 -12.01 1.95 1.68
C ASP A 44 -10.80 2.81 1.31
N LYS A 45 -10.99 4.10 1.05
CA LYS A 45 -9.89 5.06 1.05
C LYS A 45 -9.50 5.37 2.49
N VAL A 46 -8.89 4.40 3.14
CA VAL A 46 -7.99 4.67 4.27
C VAL A 46 -7.07 5.79 3.81
N ALA A 47 -7.14 6.94 4.47
CA ALA A 47 -6.20 8.03 4.21
C ALA A 47 -4.79 7.41 4.17
N PRO A 48 -3.97 7.66 3.12
CA PRO A 48 -2.64 7.07 3.06
C PRO A 48 -1.99 7.30 4.41
N THR A 49 -1.60 6.22 5.10
CA THR A 49 -0.95 6.30 6.41
C THR A 49 0.10 7.38 6.28
N ASP A 50 -0.05 8.46 7.04
CA ASP A 50 0.89 9.56 6.95
C ASP A 50 2.22 9.09 7.54
N LEU A 51 3.10 8.60 6.67
CA LEU A 51 4.43 8.12 7.03
C LEU A 51 5.40 9.29 7.27
N THR A 52 4.94 10.55 7.25
CA THR A 52 5.78 11.72 7.54
C THR A 52 6.43 11.63 8.92
N ASP A 53 5.72 11.07 9.90
CA ASP A 53 6.28 10.83 11.25
C ASP A 53 7.28 9.66 11.29
N LEU A 54 7.21 8.69 10.37
CA LEU A 54 8.19 7.61 10.24
C LEU A 54 9.48 8.07 9.54
N ILE A 55 9.40 9.11 8.71
CA ILE A 55 10.54 9.75 8.04
C ILE A 55 11.22 10.78 8.98
N GLY A 56 10.56 11.16 10.08
CA GLY A 56 10.91 12.29 10.94
C GLY A 56 11.75 12.03 12.19
N VAL A 57 12.20 10.81 12.49
CA VAL A 57 13.09 10.57 13.66
C VAL A 57 14.57 10.62 13.24
N VAL A 58 15.01 11.73 12.65
CA VAL A 58 16.21 12.49 13.06
C VAL A 58 16.09 13.92 12.47
N SER A 59 15.22 14.75 13.04
CA SER A 59 15.27 16.20 12.79
C SER A 59 16.41 16.84 13.60
N THR A 60 17.66 16.55 13.24
CA THR A 60 18.78 17.39 13.62
C THR A 60 19.09 18.32 12.44
N LEU A 61 19.08 19.63 12.67
CA LEU A 61 19.57 20.65 11.72
C LEU A 61 21.04 20.46 11.31
N ASN A 62 21.75 19.59 12.03
CA ASN A 62 23.10 19.16 11.71
C ASN A 62 23.05 17.81 10.97
N PRO A 63 23.84 17.63 9.89
CA PRO A 63 23.98 16.34 9.22
C PRO A 63 24.33 15.25 10.23
N THR A 64 23.63 14.12 10.17
CA THR A 64 24.03 12.93 10.92
C THR A 64 25.38 12.43 10.41
N ASP A 65 26.15 11.70 11.23
CA ASP A 65 27.46 11.17 10.83
C ASP A 65 27.40 10.34 9.53
N VAL A 66 26.28 9.64 9.33
CA VAL A 66 25.96 8.88 8.10
C VAL A 66 25.72 9.81 6.91
N GLY A 67 25.03 10.93 7.10
CA GLY A 67 24.83 11.95 6.07
C GLY A 67 26.12 12.65 5.67
N ALA A 68 26.97 12.99 6.64
CA ALA A 68 28.25 13.69 6.41
C ALA A 68 29.31 12.80 5.75
N ARG A 69 29.26 11.47 5.96
CA ARG A 69 30.28 10.52 5.49
C ARG A 69 29.74 9.45 4.54
N LYS A 70 28.59 9.73 3.90
CA LYS A 70 27.85 8.80 3.05
C LYS A 70 28.75 8.05 2.06
N ASP A 71 29.57 8.76 1.29
CA ASP A 71 30.40 8.15 0.24
C ASP A 71 31.50 7.25 0.81
N ALA A 72 32.10 7.64 1.94
CA ALA A 72 33.11 6.83 2.61
C ALA A 72 32.51 5.54 3.18
N MET A 73 31.32 5.62 3.79
CA MET A 73 30.64 4.46 4.37
C MET A 73 30.11 3.50 3.28
N LEU A 74 29.61 4.03 2.16
CA LEU A 74 29.22 3.23 1.00
C LEU A 74 30.42 2.51 0.38
N TYR A 75 31.56 3.20 0.28
CA TYR A 75 32.79 2.61 -0.25
C TYR A 75 33.34 1.50 0.66
N GLU A 76 33.31 1.70 1.97
CA GLU A 76 33.71 0.67 2.95
C GLU A 76 32.79 -0.55 2.89
N ALA A 77 31.47 -0.35 2.81
CA ALA A 77 30.51 -1.43 2.64
C ALA A 77 30.72 -2.21 1.33
N LEU A 78 30.97 -1.50 0.23
CA LEU A 78 31.24 -2.12 -1.07
C LEU A 78 32.54 -2.93 -1.04
N ILE A 79 33.60 -2.43 -0.40
CA ILE A 79 34.86 -3.17 -0.23
C ILE A 79 34.66 -4.40 0.67
N GLY A 80 33.89 -4.28 1.74
CA GLY A 80 33.55 -5.40 2.62
C GLY A 80 32.82 -6.53 1.88
N ASP A 81 31.89 -6.17 1.00
CA ASP A 81 31.14 -7.11 0.17
C ASP A 81 32.04 -7.80 -0.88
N ILE A 82 32.90 -7.04 -1.56
CA ILE A 82 33.85 -7.57 -2.53
C ILE A 82 34.87 -8.52 -1.87
N ARG A 83 35.34 -8.21 -0.66
CA ARG A 83 36.29 -9.06 0.10
C ARG A 83 35.62 -10.26 0.77
N GLY A 84 34.31 -10.24 0.99
CA GLY A 84 33.53 -11.35 1.55
C GLY A 84 33.23 -12.48 0.56
N HIS A 85 33.57 -12.31 -0.72
CA HIS A 85 33.33 -13.27 -1.80
C HIS A 85 34.56 -14.11 -2.22
N GLU A 86 35.61 -14.20 -1.41
CA GLU A 86 36.58 -15.29 -1.55
C GLU A 86 35.96 -16.59 -1.02
N ARG A 87 35.27 -17.32 -1.89
CA ARG A 87 34.86 -18.71 -1.62
C ARG A 87 36.13 -19.50 -1.23
N PRO A 88 36.14 -20.24 -0.12
CA PRO A 88 37.27 -21.11 0.18
C PRO A 88 37.34 -22.19 -0.91
N LEU A 89 38.44 -22.19 -1.67
CA LEU A 89 38.84 -23.33 -2.47
C LEU A 89 39.01 -24.50 -1.50
N ARG A 90 38.09 -25.49 -1.57
CA ARG A 90 38.22 -26.74 -0.83
C ARG A 90 39.57 -27.37 -1.22
N VAL A 91 40.53 -27.32 -0.31
CA VAL A 91 41.73 -28.15 -0.37
C VAL A 91 41.28 -29.56 -0.04
N ALA A 92 41.47 -30.49 -0.98
CA ALA A 92 41.23 -31.90 -0.75
C ALA A 92 42.24 -32.41 0.30
N GLU A 93 41.75 -33.00 1.38
CA GLU A 93 42.59 -33.63 2.40
C GLU A 93 43.14 -34.97 1.86
N PRO A 94 44.44 -35.26 2.01
CA PRO A 94 44.98 -36.59 1.80
C PRO A 94 44.89 -37.42 3.10
N GLU A 95 44.61 -38.71 2.93
CA GLU A 95 44.51 -39.75 3.98
C GLU A 95 45.77 -39.89 4.86
#